data_AF-A0A9P7XC20-F1
#
_entry.id   AF-A0A9P7XC20-F1
#
_cell.length_a   1.000
_cell.length_b   1.000
_cell.length_c   1.000
_cell.angle_alpha   90.00
_cell.angle_beta   90.00
_cell.angle_gamma   90.00
#
_symmetry.space_group_name_H-M   'P 1'
#
loop_
_entity.id
_entity.type
_entity.pdbx_description
1 polymer ?
#
loop_
_entity_poly.entity_id
_entity_poly.type
_entity_poly.pdbx_seq_one_letter_code
_entity_poly.pdbx_strand_id
1 'polypeptide(L)'
;MSNNDTTLSWTSTDPLRSQLFSQFGTLYRFDTSNVNGKTITTLFRAVKQGREDRIAKLEWGANGSLGRATIGRNMVSMIDLVRPDSAPFTRVFTGPDGYQYRWRPDPYSSEYILEDFNGNLIAAYRPIFPCKKYNIGEVHGELVFLADGGKGTVLHPPLMDMVCLTAMLNRILNAQNM
;
A
#
# COMPACT_ATOMS: atom_id res chain seq x y z
N MET A 1 6.80 13.17 14.86
CA MET A 1 7.30 12.71 13.56
C MET A 1 8.77 13.01 13.54
N SER A 2 9.62 11.99 13.57
CA SER A 2 11.07 12.17 13.63
C SER A 2 11.57 12.60 12.24
N ASN A 3 12.73 13.25 12.19
CA ASN A 3 13.26 13.86 10.96
C ASN A 3 13.68 12.85 9.88
N ASN A 4 13.44 11.56 10.10
CA ASN A 4 13.84 10.43 9.24
C ASN A 4 12.66 9.66 8.63
N ASP A 5 11.42 10.03 8.97
CA ASP A 5 10.23 9.37 8.44
C ASP A 5 10.17 9.54 6.91
N THR A 6 9.78 8.46 6.20
CA THR A 6 9.66 8.50 4.74
C THR A 6 8.20 8.67 4.35
N THR A 7 7.88 9.76 3.67
CA THR A 7 6.52 10.02 3.17
C THR A 7 6.41 9.80 1.68
N LEU A 8 5.43 8.98 1.29
CA LEU A 8 5.03 8.77 -0.10
C LEU A 8 3.66 9.40 -0.36
N SER A 9 3.61 10.37 -1.25
CA SER A 9 2.37 11.04 -1.68
C SER A 9 1.68 10.28 -2.81
N TRP A 10 0.38 10.03 -2.66
CA TRP A 10 -0.45 9.28 -3.62
C TRP A 10 -1.19 10.21 -4.56
N THR A 11 -0.99 10.02 -5.87
CA THR A 11 -1.48 10.94 -6.91
C THR A 11 -2.93 10.73 -7.37
N SER A 12 -3.68 9.79 -6.79
CA SER A 12 -5.01 9.43 -7.30
C SER A 12 -5.99 9.07 -6.18
N THR A 13 -7.26 9.43 -6.38
CA THR A 13 -8.40 8.94 -5.59
C THR A 13 -8.57 7.44 -5.76
N ASP A 14 -8.47 6.95 -7.01
CA ASP A 14 -8.40 5.53 -7.33
C ASP A 14 -6.98 5.00 -7.02
N PRO A 15 -6.81 4.21 -5.95
CA PRO A 15 -5.50 3.71 -5.56
C PRO A 15 -4.87 2.76 -6.60
N LEU A 16 -5.68 2.17 -7.50
CA LEU A 16 -5.21 1.27 -8.56
C LEU A 16 -4.40 1.98 -9.66
N ARG A 17 -4.56 3.29 -9.77
CA ARG A 17 -3.92 4.11 -10.82
C ARG A 17 -2.95 5.14 -10.24
N SER A 18 -2.56 4.97 -8.99
CA SER A 18 -1.76 5.96 -8.26
C SER A 18 -0.27 5.78 -8.48
N GLN A 19 0.44 6.89 -8.60
CA GLN A 19 1.86 6.97 -8.37
C GLN A 19 2.12 7.37 -6.93
N LEU A 20 3.20 6.83 -6.35
CA LEU A 20 3.68 7.15 -5.02
C LEU A 20 5.05 7.77 -5.17
N PHE A 21 5.15 9.04 -4.80
CA PHE A 21 6.38 9.82 -4.94
C PHE A 21 6.79 10.43 -3.60
N SER A 22 8.10 10.66 -3.45
CA SER A 22 8.67 11.46 -2.37
C SER A 22 9.29 12.73 -2.95
N GLN A 23 9.97 13.51 -2.09
CA GLN A 23 10.81 14.62 -2.53
C GLN A 23 11.91 14.21 -3.55
N PHE A 24 12.27 12.92 -3.61
CA PHE A 24 13.28 12.39 -4.53
C PHE A 24 12.71 11.87 -5.87
N GLY A 25 11.40 12.01 -6.09
CA GLY A 25 10.71 11.54 -7.30
C GLY A 25 9.81 10.34 -7.04
N THR A 26 9.31 9.72 -8.11
CA THR A 26 8.41 8.56 -8.06
C THR A 26 9.15 7.31 -7.62
N LEU A 27 8.66 6.63 -6.56
CA LEU A 27 9.21 5.37 -6.06
C LEU A 27 8.36 4.18 -6.47
N TYR A 28 7.04 4.33 -6.46
CA TYR A 28 6.13 3.24 -6.85
C TYR A 28 5.05 3.75 -7.80
N ARG A 29 4.50 2.82 -8.58
CA ARG A 29 3.37 3.08 -9.47
C ARG A 29 2.49 1.85 -9.58
N PHE A 30 1.19 2.07 -9.41
CA PHE A 30 0.17 1.10 -9.76
C PHE A 30 -0.31 1.34 -11.18
N ASP A 31 -0.37 0.26 -11.95
CA ASP A 31 -0.82 0.28 -13.35
C ASP A 31 -1.90 -0.76 -13.57
N THR A 32 -3.11 -0.31 -13.87
CA THR A 32 -4.26 -1.19 -14.07
C THR A 32 -4.69 -1.21 -15.52
N SER A 33 -4.73 -2.41 -16.09
CA SER A 33 -5.15 -2.68 -17.46
C SER A 33 -6.23 -3.75 -17.48
N ASN A 34 -7.09 -3.72 -18.50
CA ASN A 34 -8.02 -4.80 -18.78
C ASN A 34 -7.51 -5.57 -20.01
N VAL A 35 -7.18 -6.84 -19.82
CA VAL A 35 -6.68 -7.71 -20.89
C VAL A 35 -7.58 -8.93 -20.97
N ASN A 36 -8.24 -9.12 -22.11
CA ASN A 36 -9.16 -10.25 -22.37
C ASN A 36 -10.24 -10.40 -21.28
N GLY A 37 -10.83 -9.28 -20.84
CA GLY A 37 -11.86 -9.27 -19.80
C GLY A 37 -11.34 -9.47 -18.37
N LYS A 38 -10.02 -9.58 -18.18
CA LYS A 38 -9.39 -9.68 -16.87
C LYS A 38 -8.77 -8.34 -16.48
N THR A 39 -9.17 -7.82 -15.34
CA THR A 39 -8.53 -6.65 -14.74
C THR A 39 -7.24 -7.08 -14.07
N ILE A 40 -6.12 -6.49 -14.48
CA ILE A 40 -4.79 -6.76 -13.96
C ILE A 40 -4.22 -5.46 -13.43
N THR A 41 -3.75 -5.45 -12.19
CA THR A 41 -2.99 -4.32 -11.61
C THR A 41 -1.56 -4.74 -11.36
N THR A 42 -0.59 -3.94 -11.78
CA THR A 42 0.83 -4.22 -11.58
C THR A 42 1.42 -3.14 -10.68
N LEU A 43 2.13 -3.56 -9.63
CA LEU A 43 2.95 -2.68 -8.81
C LEU A 43 4.36 -2.65 -9.39
N PHE A 44 4.79 -1.47 -9.79
CA PHE A 44 6.15 -1.17 -10.22
C PHE A 44 6.89 -0.41 -9.13
N ARG A 45 8.19 -0.67 -8.99
CA ARG A 45 9.11 0.11 -8.17
C ARG A 45 10.22 0.69 -9.03
N ALA A 46 10.48 1.99 -8.88
CA ALA A 46 11.61 2.63 -9.54
C ALA A 46 12.94 2.09 -8.99
N VAL A 47 13.86 1.75 -9.89
CA VAL A 47 15.23 1.30 -9.55
C VAL A 47 16.22 2.42 -9.82
N LYS A 48 16.03 3.08 -10.97
CA LYS A 48 16.77 4.26 -11.41
C LYS A 48 15.90 5.04 -12.38
N GLN A 49 16.31 6.24 -12.75
CA GLN A 49 15.57 7.07 -13.69
C GLN A 49 15.22 6.30 -14.98
N GLY A 50 13.93 6.24 -15.30
CA GLY A 50 13.40 5.55 -16.48
C GLY A 50 13.44 4.02 -16.43
N ARG A 51 13.80 3.40 -15.29
CA ARG A 51 13.78 1.94 -15.12
C ARG A 51 13.00 1.54 -13.88
N GLU A 52 12.02 0.69 -14.09
CA GLU A 52 11.17 0.12 -13.04
C GLU A 52 11.26 -1.40 -13.03
N ASP A 53 11.20 -1.98 -11.84
CA ASP A 53 11.02 -3.43 -11.65
C ASP A 53 9.56 -3.74 -11.34
N ARG A 54 9.07 -4.85 -11.90
CA ARG A 54 7.76 -5.40 -11.55
C ARG A 54 7.86 -6.12 -10.21
N ILE A 55 7.17 -5.60 -9.20
CA ILE A 55 7.19 -6.15 -7.84
C ILE A 55 6.06 -7.14 -7.62
N ALA A 56 4.84 -6.75 -8.01
CA ALA A 56 3.66 -7.58 -7.86
C ALA A 56 2.72 -7.44 -9.07
N LYS A 57 2.01 -8.52 -9.37
CA LYS A 57 0.93 -8.57 -10.35
C LYS A 57 -0.33 -9.08 -9.66
N LEU A 58 -1.41 -8.33 -9.74
CA LEU A 58 -2.70 -8.59 -9.14
C LEU A 58 -3.68 -8.91 -10.25
N GLU A 59 -4.21 -10.13 -10.25
CA GLU A 59 -5.25 -10.59 -11.16
C GLU A 59 -6.57 -10.59 -10.38
N TRP A 60 -7.39 -9.57 -10.64
CA TRP A 60 -8.65 -9.38 -9.94
C TRP A 60 -9.68 -10.41 -10.39
N GLY A 61 -10.59 -10.75 -9.47
CA GLY A 61 -11.76 -11.55 -9.79
C GLY A 61 -12.77 -10.77 -10.61
N ALA A 62 -13.88 -11.44 -10.98
CA ALA A 62 -14.98 -10.78 -11.68
C ALA A 62 -15.50 -9.58 -10.86
N ASN A 63 -15.89 -8.51 -11.56
CA ASN A 63 -16.47 -7.30 -10.98
C ASN A 63 -15.59 -6.60 -9.92
N GLY A 64 -14.26 -6.77 -9.99
CA GLY A 64 -13.34 -6.12 -9.05
C GLY A 64 -13.22 -6.83 -7.70
N SER A 65 -13.70 -8.06 -7.58
CA SER A 65 -13.48 -8.89 -6.40
C SER A 65 -12.00 -9.25 -6.22
N LEU A 66 -11.62 -9.59 -4.99
CA LEU A 66 -10.27 -10.07 -4.67
C LEU A 66 -9.98 -11.37 -5.43
N GLY A 67 -8.84 -11.41 -6.11
CA GLY A 67 -8.38 -12.57 -6.87
C GLY A 67 -7.04 -13.08 -6.35
N ARG A 68 -6.05 -13.20 -7.23
CA ARG A 68 -4.70 -13.71 -6.90
C ARG A 68 -3.63 -12.66 -7.14
N ALA A 69 -2.65 -12.61 -6.25
CA ALA A 69 -1.45 -11.80 -6.44
C ALA A 69 -0.24 -12.71 -6.68
N THR A 70 0.62 -12.31 -7.61
CA THR A 70 1.97 -12.84 -7.77
C THR A 70 2.94 -11.78 -7.25
N ILE A 71 3.69 -12.09 -6.20
CA ILE A 71 4.66 -11.20 -5.56
C ILE A 71 6.04 -11.87 -5.64
N GLY A 72 6.94 -11.29 -6.44
CA GLY A 72 8.17 -11.99 -6.82
C GLY A 72 7.87 -13.33 -7.50
N ARG A 73 8.24 -14.44 -6.83
CA ARG A 73 7.97 -15.81 -7.31
C ARG A 73 6.77 -16.48 -6.64
N ASN A 74 6.20 -15.85 -5.62
CA ASN A 74 5.15 -16.44 -4.81
C ASN A 74 3.78 -16.03 -5.34
N MET A 75 2.86 -16.99 -5.41
CA MET A 75 1.47 -16.73 -5.73
C MET A 75 0.64 -16.88 -4.47
N VAL A 76 -0.11 -15.83 -4.13
CA VAL A 76 -0.91 -15.75 -2.91
C VAL A 76 -2.33 -15.32 -3.24
N SER A 77 -3.30 -15.71 -2.41
CA SER A 77 -4.64 -15.16 -2.53
C SER A 77 -4.63 -13.71 -2.06
N MET A 78 -5.33 -12.80 -2.74
CA MET A 78 -5.41 -11.42 -2.27
C MET A 78 -6.11 -11.33 -0.91
N ILE A 79 -7.00 -12.27 -0.56
CA ILE A 79 -7.63 -12.30 0.76
C ILE A 79 -6.60 -12.48 1.88
N ASP A 80 -5.48 -13.17 1.64
CA ASP A 80 -4.43 -13.39 2.64
C ASP A 80 -3.59 -12.12 2.87
N LEU A 81 -3.63 -11.18 1.92
CA LEU A 81 -2.97 -9.87 2.00
C LEU A 81 -3.81 -8.82 2.73
N VAL A 82 -5.10 -9.10 2.95
CA VAL A 82 -6.06 -8.20 3.60
C VAL A 82 -7.10 -9.04 4.36
N ARG A 83 -6.62 -9.99 5.17
CA ARG A 83 -7.50 -10.89 5.90
C ARG A 83 -8.24 -10.09 6.97
N PRO A 84 -9.58 -10.18 7.09
CA PRO A 84 -10.31 -9.53 8.17
C PRO A 84 -9.80 -9.96 9.55
N ASP A 85 -9.67 -9.01 10.47
CA ASP A 85 -9.44 -9.28 11.90
C ASP A 85 -10.76 -9.17 12.68
N SER A 86 -10.72 -9.40 13.99
CA SER A 86 -11.88 -9.34 14.88
C SER A 86 -12.54 -7.95 14.97
N ALA A 87 -11.79 -6.88 14.73
CA ALA A 87 -12.29 -5.51 14.75
C ALA A 87 -12.75 -5.04 13.34
N PRO A 88 -13.80 -4.19 13.25
CA PRO A 88 -14.23 -3.59 11.99
C PRO A 88 -13.09 -2.83 11.29
N PHE A 89 -13.09 -2.86 9.95
CA PHE A 89 -12.09 -2.18 9.10
C PHE A 89 -10.64 -2.50 9.42
N THR A 90 -10.42 -3.58 10.18
CA THR A 90 -9.09 -4.07 10.54
C THR A 90 -8.74 -5.24 9.64
N ARG A 91 -7.52 -5.22 9.13
CA ARG A 91 -7.00 -6.18 8.16
C ARG A 91 -5.60 -6.60 8.57
N VAL A 92 -5.32 -7.89 8.47
CA VAL A 92 -4.02 -8.46 8.78
C VAL A 92 -3.43 -9.17 7.57
N PHE A 93 -2.09 -9.20 7.51
CA PHE A 93 -1.36 -9.94 6.51
C PHE A 93 -0.05 -10.48 7.09
N THR A 94 0.53 -11.47 6.42
CA THR A 94 1.85 -11.99 6.77
C THR A 94 2.90 -11.33 5.89
N GLY A 95 3.89 -10.70 6.51
CA GLY A 95 5.02 -10.07 5.85
C GLY A 95 6.02 -11.07 5.27
N PRO A 96 7.01 -10.60 4.49
CA PRO A 96 8.02 -11.45 3.87
C PRO A 96 8.99 -12.07 4.88
N ASP A 97 9.04 -11.53 6.10
CA ASP A 97 9.77 -12.02 7.26
C ASP A 97 9.01 -13.09 8.05
N GLY A 98 7.77 -13.40 7.66
CA GLY A 98 6.91 -14.38 8.32
C GLY A 98 6.12 -13.82 9.52
N TYR A 99 6.28 -12.54 9.86
CA TYR A 99 5.52 -11.91 10.95
C TYR A 99 4.16 -11.39 10.47
N GLN A 100 3.22 -11.24 11.40
CA GLN A 100 1.91 -10.67 11.10
C GLN A 100 1.92 -9.15 11.31
N TYR A 101 1.27 -8.45 10.39
CA TYR A 101 1.11 -7.01 10.39
C TYR A 101 -0.37 -6.66 10.35
N ARG A 102 -0.76 -5.54 10.96
CA ARG A 102 -2.16 -5.14 11.10
C ARG A 102 -2.39 -3.70 10.64
N TRP A 103 -3.22 -3.55 9.61
CA TRP A 103 -3.87 -2.28 9.29
C TRP A 103 -5.13 -2.13 10.14
N ARG A 104 -5.28 -0.98 10.80
CA ARG A 104 -6.50 -0.61 11.53
C ARG A 104 -6.77 0.89 11.46
N PRO A 105 -8.01 1.34 11.67
CA PRO A 105 -8.28 2.76 11.90
C PRO A 105 -7.53 3.25 13.15
N ASP A 106 -7.04 4.48 13.08
CA ASP A 106 -6.60 5.19 14.27
C ASP A 106 -7.82 5.72 15.05
N PRO A 107 -7.94 5.46 16.36
CA PRO A 107 -9.12 5.89 17.13
C PRO A 107 -9.24 7.41 17.31
N TYR A 108 -8.17 8.17 17.05
CA TYR A 108 -8.12 9.62 17.32
C TYR A 108 -8.07 10.46 16.04
N SER A 109 -7.98 9.84 14.86
CA SER A 109 -7.87 10.52 13.58
C SER A 109 -8.56 9.74 12.46
N SER A 110 -8.56 10.29 11.25
CA SER A 110 -9.05 9.61 10.04
C SER A 110 -7.97 8.73 9.38
N GLU A 111 -6.84 8.53 10.04
CA GLU A 111 -5.72 7.76 9.52
C GLU A 111 -5.98 6.25 9.65
N TYR A 112 -5.38 5.49 8.74
CA TYR A 112 -5.19 4.06 8.92
C TYR A 112 -3.76 3.81 9.31
N ILE A 113 -3.55 3.08 10.39
CA ILE A 113 -2.23 2.82 10.93
C ILE A 113 -1.86 1.34 10.78
N LEU A 114 -0.57 1.11 10.58
CA LEU A 114 0.03 -0.20 10.43
C LEU A 114 0.88 -0.52 11.66
N GLU A 115 0.54 -1.64 12.30
CA GLU A 115 1.29 -2.17 13.43
C GLU A 115 2.07 -3.43 13.03
N ASP A 116 3.24 -3.59 13.64
CA ASP A 116 3.99 -4.86 13.62
C ASP A 116 3.39 -5.89 14.60
N PHE A 117 3.99 -7.07 14.65
CA PHE A 117 3.55 -8.17 15.52
C PHE A 117 3.68 -7.87 17.03
N ASN A 118 4.45 -6.86 17.42
CA ASN A 118 4.58 -6.40 18.81
C ASN A 118 3.65 -5.24 19.14
N GLY A 119 2.84 -4.77 18.18
CA GLY A 119 1.98 -3.60 18.34
C GLY A 119 2.70 -2.26 18.16
N ASN A 120 3.93 -2.25 17.64
CA ASN A 120 4.61 -0.99 17.33
C ASN A 120 4.02 -0.41 16.05
N LEU A 121 3.77 0.89 16.05
CA LEU A 121 3.41 1.63 14.84
C LEU A 121 4.60 1.72 13.89
N ILE A 122 4.41 1.30 12.63
CA ILE A 122 5.48 1.31 11.62
C ILE A 122 5.13 2.09 10.35
N ALA A 123 3.84 2.27 10.06
CA ALA A 123 3.39 3.13 8.98
C ALA A 123 2.00 3.69 9.25
N ALA A 124 1.63 4.75 8.53
CA ALA A 124 0.30 5.34 8.56
C ALA A 124 -0.10 5.82 7.16
N TYR A 125 -1.33 5.57 6.76
CA TYR A 125 -1.97 6.21 5.61
C TYR A 125 -2.88 7.33 6.10
N ARG A 126 -2.59 8.55 5.64
CA ARG A 126 -3.35 9.75 5.92
C ARG A 126 -4.10 10.20 4.66
N PRO A 127 -5.45 10.20 4.65
CA PRO A 127 -6.19 10.83 3.57
C PRO A 127 -6.02 12.36 3.60
N ILE A 128 -5.99 13.00 2.44
CA ILE A 128 -5.86 14.46 2.30
C ILE A 128 -7.08 15.01 1.60
N PHE A 129 -7.79 15.91 2.28
CA PHE A 129 -8.93 16.64 1.72
C PHE A 129 -8.94 18.08 2.24
N PRO A 130 -9.08 19.10 1.36
CA PRO A 130 -9.05 19.02 -0.10
C PRO A 130 -7.66 18.59 -0.63
N CYS A 131 -7.58 18.10 -1.89
CA CYS A 131 -6.33 17.61 -2.45
C CYS A 131 -5.25 18.71 -2.51
N LYS A 132 -3.99 18.33 -2.31
CA LYS A 132 -2.83 19.24 -2.49
C LYS A 132 -2.33 19.15 -3.93
N LYS A 133 -1.99 20.27 -4.57
CA LYS A 133 -1.45 20.28 -5.94
C LYS A 133 0.08 20.31 -5.94
N TYR A 134 0.69 19.41 -6.71
CA TYR A 134 2.13 19.34 -6.96
C TYR A 134 2.39 19.32 -8.47
N ASN A 135 3.65 19.51 -8.87
CA ASN A 135 4.04 19.48 -10.30
C ASN A 135 3.72 18.14 -10.99
N ILE A 136 3.72 17.04 -10.24
CA ILE A 136 3.44 15.69 -10.74
C ILE A 136 1.93 15.35 -10.76
N GLY A 137 1.09 16.17 -10.12
CA GLY A 137 -0.35 15.95 -10.03
C GLY A 137 -0.97 16.35 -8.70
N GLU A 138 -2.23 15.97 -8.52
CA GLU A 138 -2.95 16.15 -7.25
C GLU A 138 -2.59 15.04 -6.28
N VAL A 139 -2.51 15.35 -4.99
CA VAL A 139 -2.23 14.40 -3.91
C VAL A 139 -3.47 14.24 -3.05
N HIS A 140 -3.92 12.99 -2.92
CA HIS A 140 -5.14 12.59 -2.21
C HIS A 140 -4.86 11.85 -0.90
N GLY A 141 -3.60 11.51 -0.63
CA GLY A 141 -3.18 10.90 0.62
C GLY A 141 -1.67 10.77 0.73
N GLU A 142 -1.19 10.55 1.93
CA GLU A 142 0.21 10.36 2.29
C GLU A 142 0.35 9.00 3.00
N LEU A 143 1.25 8.15 2.51
CA LEU A 143 1.69 6.95 3.21
C LEU A 143 3.03 7.27 3.89
N VAL A 144 3.02 7.32 5.21
CA VAL A 144 4.15 7.68 6.05
C VAL A 144 4.73 6.40 6.64
N PHE A 145 6.01 6.17 6.43
CA PHE A 145 6.79 5.11 7.05
C PHE A 145 7.57 5.68 8.22
N LEU A 146 7.42 5.06 9.39
CA LEU A 146 8.09 5.50 10.61
C LEU A 146 9.45 4.83 10.71
N ALA A 147 10.52 5.63 10.61
CA ALA A 147 11.88 5.10 10.54
C ALA A 147 12.31 4.36 11.82
N ASP A 148 11.78 4.79 12.96
CA ASP A 148 12.07 4.19 14.27
C ASP A 148 11.08 3.05 14.61
N GLY A 149 10.02 2.88 13.81
CA GLY A 149 9.01 1.84 13.99
C GLY A 149 9.55 0.45 13.62
N GLY A 150 9.26 -0.57 14.43
CA GLY A 150 9.60 -1.96 14.12
C GLY A 150 11.10 -2.21 13.92
N LYS A 151 11.97 -1.43 14.59
CA LYS A 151 13.45 -1.44 14.41
C LYS A 151 13.92 -0.97 13.02
N GLY A 152 13.12 -0.17 12.32
CA GLY A 152 13.47 0.41 11.02
C GLY A 152 13.39 -0.56 9.85
N THR A 153 12.87 -1.78 10.07
CA THR A 153 12.78 -2.80 9.02
C THR A 153 11.76 -2.46 7.94
N VAL A 154 10.78 -1.59 8.26
CA VAL A 154 9.71 -1.18 7.36
C VAL A 154 10.22 -0.44 6.10
N LEU A 155 11.40 0.18 6.19
CA LEU A 155 12.05 0.85 5.07
C LEU A 155 12.81 -0.13 4.16
N HIS A 156 12.95 -1.41 4.54
CA HIS A 156 13.57 -2.39 3.68
C HIS A 156 12.64 -2.78 2.53
N PRO A 157 13.13 -2.82 1.28
CA PRO A 157 12.26 -2.90 0.11
C PRO A 157 11.25 -4.05 0.12
N PRO A 158 11.57 -5.30 0.51
CA PRO A 158 10.56 -6.37 0.55
C PRO A 158 9.36 -6.06 1.45
N LEU A 159 9.59 -5.45 2.62
CA LEU A 159 8.50 -5.08 3.52
C LEU A 159 7.82 -3.79 3.04
N MET A 160 8.59 -2.78 2.62
CA MET A 160 8.06 -1.53 2.07
C MET A 160 7.12 -1.77 0.87
N ASP A 161 7.50 -2.70 -0.02
CA ASP A 161 6.70 -3.16 -1.16
C ASP A 161 5.35 -3.74 -0.70
N MET A 162 5.39 -4.59 0.34
CA MET A 162 4.20 -5.19 0.94
C MET A 162 3.31 -4.15 1.61
N VAL A 163 3.88 -3.15 2.28
CA VAL A 163 3.12 -2.03 2.87
C VAL A 163 2.42 -1.23 1.79
N CYS A 164 3.11 -0.85 0.71
CA CYS A 164 2.51 -0.16 -0.44
C CYS A 164 1.35 -0.98 -1.04
N LEU A 165 1.57 -2.27 -1.27
CA LEU A 165 0.59 -3.17 -1.86
C LEU A 165 -0.66 -3.34 -0.98
N THR A 166 -0.46 -3.59 0.31
CA THR A 166 -1.56 -3.82 1.27
C THR A 166 -2.28 -2.53 1.63
N ALA A 167 -1.60 -1.38 1.66
CA ALA A 167 -2.24 -0.07 1.78
C ALA A 167 -3.20 0.20 0.60
N MET A 168 -2.78 -0.13 -0.63
CA MET A 168 -3.63 -0.04 -1.83
C MET A 168 -4.89 -0.91 -1.69
N LEU A 169 -4.72 -2.19 -1.35
CA LEU A 169 -5.84 -3.12 -1.17
C LEU A 169 -6.79 -2.67 -0.04
N ASN A 170 -6.23 -2.26 1.10
CA ASN A 170 -7.02 -1.79 2.24
C ASN A 170 -7.86 -0.57 1.88
N ARG A 171 -7.30 0.39 1.11
CA ARG A 171 -8.05 1.55 0.62
C ARG A 171 -9.24 1.16 -0.27
N ILE A 172 -9.08 0.17 -1.14
CA ILE A 172 -10.16 -0.31 -2.03
C ILE A 172 -11.27 -0.93 -1.21
N LEU A 173 -10.94 -1.85 -0.30
CA LEU A 173 -11.92 -2.54 0.51
C LEU A 173 -12.70 -1.58 1.42
N ASN A 174 -12.00 -0.64 2.05
CA ASN A 174 -12.65 0.36 2.91
C ASN A 174 -13.55 1.31 2.11
N ALA A 175 -13.17 1.68 0.87
CA ALA A 175 -14.05 2.46 0.00
C ALA A 175 -15.30 1.67 -0.45
N GLN A 176 -15.22 0.35 -0.47
CA GLN A 176 -16.31 -0.56 -0.83
C GLN A 176 -17.13 -1.02 0.39
N ASN A 177 -16.79 -0.56 1.60
CA ASN A 177 -17.35 -1.05 2.88
C ASN A 177 -17.31 -2.58 3.01
N MET A 178 -16.25 -3.22 2.47
CA MET A 178 -16.03 -4.67 2.54
C MET A 178 -15.01 -5.03 3.61
#